data_AF-A0A8J6J9E6-F1
#
_entry.id   AF-A0A8J6J9E6-F1
#
_cell.length_a   1.000
_cell.length_b   1.000
_cell.length_c   1.000
_cell.angle_alpha   90.00
_cell.angle_beta   90.00
_cell.angle_gamma   90.00
#
_symmetry.space_group_name_H-M   'P 1'
#
loop_
_entity.id
_entity.type
_entity.pdbx_description
1 polymer ?
#
loop_
_entity_poly.entity_id
_entity_poly.type
_entity_poly.pdbx_seq_one_letter_code
_entity_poly.pdbx_strand_id
1 'polypeptide(L)'
;MDAANEIKRLLTMRQVAEFYGFQVGRSGFIPCPFHRGDHQASLKIYDGDRGFHCFGCGAHGSVIDFAMKLFDLPFRQALIRLSSDFRLGITGSRIAKPDASRILEERRERQEQEEAEREAYYQMAAEYRRCLETVKFFGPDTYCQPYIHPLYAEAVKRLPYLEYWLDEHLGGDRN
;
A
#
# COMPACT_ATOMS: atom_id res chain seq x y z
N MET A 1 -27.68 -6.52 4.22
CA MET A 1 -26.75 -5.41 4.56
C MET A 1 -25.45 -6.03 5.03
N ASP A 2 -24.32 -5.47 4.61
CA ASP A 2 -22.99 -5.93 5.03
C ASP A 2 -22.71 -5.52 6.48
N ALA A 3 -22.25 -6.47 7.30
CA ALA A 3 -21.93 -6.29 8.71
C ALA A 3 -20.97 -5.12 8.95
N ALA A 4 -20.02 -4.90 8.04
CA ALA A 4 -19.08 -3.79 8.14
C ALA A 4 -19.77 -2.41 8.02
N ASN A 5 -20.71 -2.28 7.09
CA ASN A 5 -21.47 -1.05 6.91
C ASN A 5 -22.43 -0.79 8.07
N GLU A 6 -22.99 -1.86 8.65
CA GLU A 6 -23.82 -1.75 9.85
C GLU A 6 -23.00 -1.24 11.05
N ILE A 7 -21.82 -1.79 11.30
CA ILE A 7 -20.91 -1.30 12.35
C ILE A 7 -20.53 0.17 12.13
N LYS A 8 -20.13 0.55 10.91
CA LYS A 8 -19.76 1.94 10.58
C LYS A 8 -20.92 2.93 10.78
N ARG A 9 -22.17 2.48 10.63
CA ARG A 9 -23.36 3.29 10.89
C ARG A 9 -23.73 3.38 12.37
N LEU A 10 -23.49 2.32 13.13
CA LEU A 10 -23.90 2.23 14.54
C LEU A 10 -22.87 2.84 15.49
N LEU A 11 -21.59 2.81 15.13
CA LEU A 11 -20.49 3.27 15.97
C LEU A 11 -19.78 4.46 15.35
N THR A 12 -19.65 5.53 16.15
CA THR A 12 -18.75 6.63 15.84
C THR A 12 -17.33 6.31 16.31
N MET A 13 -16.35 6.93 15.65
CA MET A 13 -14.94 6.75 16.02
C MET A 13 -14.63 7.26 17.43
N ARG A 14 -15.33 8.31 17.89
CA ARG A 14 -15.26 8.81 19.26
C ARG A 14 -15.71 7.76 20.28
N GLN A 15 -16.90 7.17 20.08
CA GLN A 15 -17.42 6.13 20.97
C GLN A 15 -16.46 4.95 21.09
N VAL A 16 -15.86 4.53 19.97
CA VAL A 16 -14.92 3.41 19.95
C VAL A 16 -13.64 3.73 20.71
N ALA A 17 -13.07 4.93 20.49
CA ALA A 17 -11.88 5.35 21.20
C ALA A 17 -12.13 5.50 22.71
N GLU A 18 -13.23 6.14 23.11
CA GLU A 18 -13.57 6.33 24.53
C GLU A 18 -13.82 4.99 25.23
N PHE A 19 -14.54 4.07 24.59
CA PHE A 19 -14.79 2.72 25.12
C PHE A 19 -13.49 1.94 25.35
N TYR A 20 -12.50 2.08 24.46
CA TYR A 20 -11.19 1.45 24.62
C TYR A 20 -10.22 2.22 25.53
N GLY A 21 -10.71 3.23 26.25
CA GLY A 21 -9.97 3.92 27.31
C GLY A 21 -9.22 5.18 26.86
N PHE A 22 -9.44 5.66 25.64
CA PHE A 22 -8.82 6.89 25.16
C PHE A 22 -9.65 8.12 25.54
N GLN A 23 -9.00 9.12 26.14
CA GLN A 23 -9.66 10.40 26.44
C GLN A 23 -9.63 11.30 25.21
N VAL A 24 -10.75 11.41 24.52
CA VAL A 24 -10.86 12.22 23.31
C VAL A 24 -11.08 13.68 23.66
N GLY A 25 -10.06 14.52 23.42
CA GLY A 25 -10.14 15.95 23.69
C GLY A 25 -11.26 16.67 22.93
N ARG A 26 -11.56 17.92 23.33
CA ARG A 26 -12.56 18.77 22.62
C ARG A 26 -12.21 18.96 21.15
N SER A 27 -10.92 19.04 20.84
CA SER A 27 -10.41 19.12 19.48
C SER A 27 -10.36 17.76 18.77
N GLY A 28 -10.80 16.66 19.39
CA GLY A 28 -10.81 15.33 18.78
C GLY A 28 -9.44 14.64 18.71
N PHE A 29 -8.41 15.18 19.37
CA PHE A 29 -7.08 14.58 19.36
C PHE A 29 -6.85 13.63 20.55
N ILE A 30 -6.13 12.54 20.31
CA ILE A 30 -5.62 11.61 21.31
C ILE A 30 -4.14 11.27 21.03
N PRO A 31 -3.38 10.83 22.05
CA PRO A 31 -2.10 10.16 21.84
C PRO A 31 -2.29 8.95 20.93
N CYS A 32 -1.43 8.80 19.92
CA CYS A 32 -1.55 7.69 18.99
C CYS A 32 -1.16 6.36 19.64
N PRO A 33 -2.03 5.33 19.65
CA PRO A 33 -1.68 4.02 20.17
C PRO A 33 -0.80 3.19 19.22
N PHE A 34 -0.64 3.63 17.97
CA PHE A 34 0.00 2.84 16.90
C PHE A 34 1.50 3.08 16.71
N HIS A 35 2.08 4.08 17.38
CA HIS A 35 3.51 4.32 17.34
C HIS A 35 4.01 4.82 18.69
N ARG A 36 5.33 4.78 18.89
CA ARG A 36 6.00 5.32 20.08
C ARG A 36 6.80 6.55 19.68
N GLY A 37 7.01 7.48 20.62
CA GLY A 37 7.89 8.65 20.43
C GLY A 37 7.18 9.99 20.49
N ASP A 38 5.87 10.05 20.24
CA ASP A 38 5.06 11.23 20.49
C ASP A 38 4.31 11.10 21.82
N HIS A 39 4.73 11.88 22.82
CA HIS A 39 3.93 12.13 24.01
C HIS A 39 2.79 13.14 23.74
N GLN A 40 2.76 13.73 22.55
CA GLN A 40 1.73 14.68 22.12
C GLN A 40 0.58 13.97 21.40
N ALA A 41 -0.59 14.60 21.41
CA ALA A 41 -1.77 14.07 20.77
C ALA A 41 -1.66 14.18 19.24
N SER A 42 -1.20 13.11 18.59
CA SER A 42 -0.92 13.06 17.14
C SER A 42 -2.01 12.38 16.31
N LEU A 43 -3.00 11.74 16.93
CA LEU A 43 -4.11 11.07 16.25
C LEU A 43 -5.38 11.89 16.38
N LYS A 44 -5.92 12.31 15.23
CA LYS A 44 -7.20 13.00 15.12
C LYS A 44 -8.32 12.00 14.90
N ILE A 45 -9.34 12.07 15.74
CA ILE A 45 -10.64 11.42 15.59
C ILE A 45 -11.58 12.44 14.95
N TYR A 46 -12.21 12.02 13.86
CA TYR A 46 -13.21 12.82 13.17
C TYR A 46 -14.62 12.43 13.62
N ASP A 47 -15.51 13.41 13.67
CA ASP A 47 -16.93 13.16 13.89
C ASP A 47 -17.57 12.53 12.64
N GLY A 48 -18.66 11.79 12.85
CA GLY A 48 -19.37 11.06 11.80
C GLY A 48 -18.66 9.76 11.39
N ASP A 49 -18.67 9.48 10.10
CA ASP A 49 -18.13 8.27 9.46
C ASP A 49 -16.70 8.44 8.93
N ARG A 50 -16.09 9.61 9.15
CA ARG A 50 -14.75 9.98 8.65
C ARG A 50 -13.59 9.27 9.36
N GLY A 51 -13.85 8.56 10.45
CA GLY A 51 -12.85 7.70 11.11
C GLY A 51 -11.73 8.47 11.81
N PHE A 52 -10.48 8.06 11.60
CA PHE A 52 -9.30 8.64 12.25
C PHE A 52 -8.13 8.83 11.29
N HIS A 53 -7.22 9.73 11.66
CA HIS A 53 -5.92 9.92 11.00
C HIS A 53 -4.85 10.31 12.02
N CYS A 54 -3.70 9.65 11.98
CA CYS A 54 -2.52 10.01 12.75
C CYS A 54 -1.52 10.76 11.89
N PHE A 55 -1.22 12.00 12.27
CA PHE A 55 -0.27 12.86 11.57
C PHE A 55 1.19 12.49 11.85
N GLY A 56 1.47 11.68 12.87
CA GLY A 56 2.84 11.24 13.20
C GLY A 56 3.28 9.98 12.45
N CYS A 57 2.40 8.98 12.32
CA CYS A 57 2.75 7.69 11.68
C CYS A 57 1.95 7.36 10.42
N GLY A 58 1.05 8.26 9.98
CA GLY A 58 0.19 8.04 8.81
C GLY A 58 -0.92 7.00 9.00
N ALA A 59 -1.07 6.39 10.18
CA ALA A 59 -2.16 5.44 10.41
C ALA A 59 -3.52 6.14 10.26
N HIS A 60 -4.39 5.62 9.40
CA HIS A 60 -5.73 6.17 9.16
C HIS A 60 -6.74 5.05 8.89
N GLY A 61 -8.02 5.39 8.93
CA GLY A 61 -9.10 4.47 8.56
C GLY A 61 -10.38 4.66 9.36
N SER A 62 -11.28 3.70 9.23
CA SER A 62 -12.57 3.63 9.92
C SER A 62 -12.47 3.03 11.33
N VAL A 63 -13.60 2.92 12.02
CA VAL A 63 -13.74 2.21 13.31
C VAL A 63 -13.21 0.77 13.28
N ILE A 64 -13.33 0.12 12.13
CA ILE A 64 -12.89 -1.27 11.95
C ILE A 64 -11.37 -1.30 11.84
N ASP A 65 -10.78 -0.40 11.05
CA ASP A 65 -9.33 -0.29 10.86
C ASP A 65 -8.63 0.07 12.17
N PHE A 66 -9.25 0.92 12.99
CA PHE A 66 -8.78 1.25 14.33
C PHE A 66 -8.71 0.01 15.22
N ALA A 67 -9.79 -0.79 15.28
CA ALA A 67 -9.83 -2.01 16.07
C ALA A 67 -8.85 -3.07 15.55
N MET A 68 -8.71 -3.22 14.23
CA MET A 68 -7.72 -4.12 13.62
C MET A 68 -6.31 -3.77 14.07
N LYS A 69 -5.92 -2.49 13.98
CA LYS A 69 -4.58 -2.04 14.39
C LYS A 69 -4.37 -2.09 15.90
N LEU A 70 -5.39 -1.75 16.68
CA LEU A 70 -5.29 -1.69 18.15
C LEU A 70 -5.10 -3.08 18.78
N PHE A 71 -5.74 -4.10 18.21
CA PHE A 71 -5.73 -5.46 18.76
C PHE A 71 -4.93 -6.45 17.93
N ASP A 72 -4.27 -5.99 16.86
CA ASP A 72 -3.58 -6.84 15.89
C ASP A 72 -4.49 -7.97 15.37
N LEU A 73 -5.71 -7.59 14.95
CA LEU A 73 -6.74 -8.53 14.53
C LEU A 73 -6.97 -8.47 13.02
N PRO A 74 -7.19 -9.62 12.35
CA PRO A 74 -7.70 -9.61 10.99
C PRO A 74 -9.13 -9.05 10.97
N PHE A 75 -9.53 -8.52 9.82
CA PHE A 75 -10.82 -7.83 9.60
C PHE A 75 -12.03 -8.56 10.24
N ARG A 76 -12.18 -9.86 9.98
CA ARG A 76 -13.30 -10.64 10.54
C ARG A 76 -13.30 -10.67 12.07
N GLN A 77 -12.12 -10.79 12.68
CA GLN A 77 -12.02 -10.81 14.15
C GLN A 77 -12.26 -9.43 14.73
N ALA A 78 -11.88 -8.35 14.03
CA ALA A 78 -12.23 -6.99 14.42
C ALA A 78 -13.76 -6.76 14.38
N LEU A 79 -14.48 -7.26 13.36
CA LEU A 79 -15.94 -7.21 13.33
C LEU A 79 -16.58 -7.96 14.50
N ILE A 80 -16.10 -9.19 14.79
CA ILE A 80 -16.60 -10.01 15.91
C ILE A 80 -16.37 -9.28 17.24
N ARG A 81 -15.17 -8.71 17.42
CA ARG A 81 -14.81 -7.98 18.62
C ARG A 81 -15.68 -6.73 18.81
N LEU A 82 -15.78 -5.87 17.79
CA LEU A 82 -16.63 -4.68 17.85
C LEU A 82 -18.11 -5.04 18.10
N SER A 83 -18.62 -6.10 17.46
CA SER A 83 -19.99 -6.57 17.72
C SER A 83 -20.19 -7.03 19.16
N SER A 84 -19.23 -7.77 19.71
CA SER A 84 -19.27 -8.27 21.09
C SER A 84 -19.14 -7.15 22.12
N ASP A 85 -18.13 -6.30 21.95
CA ASP A 85 -17.78 -5.22 22.88
C ASP A 85 -18.92 -4.20 23.01
N PHE A 86 -19.56 -3.86 21.88
CA PHE A 86 -20.66 -2.89 21.82
C PHE A 86 -22.05 -3.53 21.83
N ARG A 87 -22.14 -4.86 22.00
CA ARG A 87 -23.39 -5.63 22.04
C ARG A 87 -24.33 -5.34 20.85
N LEU A 88 -23.75 -5.29 19.64
CA LEU A 88 -24.48 -4.90 18.42
C LEU A 88 -25.41 -6.00 17.89
N GLY A 89 -25.31 -7.24 18.39
CA GLY A 89 -26.13 -8.36 17.92
C GLY A 89 -25.78 -8.83 16.49
N ILE A 90 -24.63 -8.39 15.95
CA ILE A 90 -24.13 -8.82 14.65
C ILE A 90 -23.43 -10.17 14.86
N THR A 91 -24.13 -11.26 14.58
CA THR A 91 -23.65 -12.62 14.82
C THR A 91 -22.64 -13.07 13.76
N GLY A 92 -21.76 -14.01 14.10
CA GLY A 92 -20.77 -14.57 13.17
C GLY A 92 -21.34 -15.24 11.90
N SER A 93 -22.65 -15.49 11.86
CA SER A 93 -23.42 -15.93 10.68
C SER A 93 -23.77 -14.77 9.73
N ARG A 94 -24.02 -13.57 10.28
CA ARG A 94 -24.26 -12.32 9.52
C ARG A 94 -22.97 -11.63 9.07
N ILE A 95 -21.87 -11.89 9.78
CA ILE A 95 -20.53 -11.54 9.30
C ILE A 95 -20.25 -12.46 8.13
N ALA A 96 -20.63 -12.02 6.93
CA ALA A 96 -20.32 -12.69 5.69
C ALA A 96 -18.85 -13.12 5.76
N LYS A 97 -18.57 -14.40 5.48
CA LYS A 97 -17.22 -14.73 5.04
C LYS A 97 -16.99 -13.78 3.87
N PRO A 98 -15.98 -12.89 3.90
CA PRO A 98 -15.61 -12.27 2.64
C PRO A 98 -15.39 -13.43 1.69
N ASP A 99 -15.95 -13.35 0.49
CA ASP A 99 -15.92 -14.48 -0.44
C ASP A 99 -14.47 -14.93 -0.54
N ALA A 100 -14.18 -16.09 0.08
CA ALA A 100 -12.80 -16.53 0.26
C ALA A 100 -12.17 -16.75 -1.12
N SER A 101 -13.02 -17.07 -2.10
CA SER A 101 -12.69 -17.08 -3.51
C SER A 101 -12.22 -15.70 -3.98
N ARG A 102 -13.02 -14.65 -3.75
CA ARG A 102 -12.71 -13.28 -4.19
C ARG A 102 -11.46 -12.68 -3.51
N ILE A 103 -11.24 -12.91 -2.21
CA ILE A 103 -10.00 -12.45 -1.55
C ILE A 103 -8.79 -13.23 -2.06
N LEU A 104 -8.92 -14.54 -2.27
CA LEU A 104 -7.84 -15.35 -2.83
C LEU A 104 -7.53 -14.95 -4.27
N GLU A 105 -8.55 -14.63 -5.05
CA GLU A 105 -8.46 -14.13 -6.42
C GLU A 105 -7.82 -12.74 -6.46
N GLU A 106 -8.27 -11.78 -5.64
CA GLU A 106 -7.63 -10.45 -5.52
C GLU A 106 -6.15 -10.56 -5.09
N ARG A 107 -5.82 -11.50 -4.19
CA ARG A 107 -4.42 -11.77 -3.80
C ARG A 107 -3.63 -12.38 -4.94
N ARG A 108 -4.23 -13.31 -5.68
CA ARG A 108 -3.61 -13.98 -6.81
C ARG A 108 -3.39 -13.00 -7.96
N GLU A 109 -4.37 -12.18 -8.30
CA GLU A 109 -4.27 -11.12 -9.30
C GLU A 109 -3.18 -10.11 -8.93
N ARG A 110 -3.11 -9.69 -7.67
CA ARG A 110 -2.03 -8.81 -7.20
C ARG A 110 -0.67 -9.50 -7.34
N GLN A 111 -0.55 -10.76 -6.95
CA GLN A 111 0.69 -11.52 -7.12
C GLN A 111 1.06 -11.61 -8.61
N GLU A 112 0.12 -12.00 -9.48
CA GLU A 112 0.34 -12.07 -10.92
C GLU A 112 0.75 -10.70 -11.51
N GLN A 113 0.20 -9.59 -11.02
CA GLN A 113 0.62 -8.23 -11.39
C GLN A 113 2.05 -7.92 -10.91
N GLU A 114 2.37 -8.16 -9.64
CA GLU A 114 3.71 -7.95 -9.07
C GLU A 114 4.77 -8.84 -9.77
N GLU A 115 4.40 -10.05 -10.16
CA GLU A 115 5.25 -10.96 -10.94
C GLU A 115 5.46 -10.45 -12.36
N ALA A 116 4.39 -10.03 -13.05
CA ALA A 116 4.47 -9.47 -14.39
C ALA A 116 5.30 -8.17 -14.43
N GLU A 117 5.12 -7.28 -13.44
CA GLU A 117 5.92 -6.07 -13.28
C GLU A 117 7.40 -6.40 -13.07
N ARG A 118 7.68 -7.38 -12.20
CA ARG A 118 9.05 -7.84 -11.94
C ARG A 118 9.70 -8.48 -13.17
N GLU A 119 8.95 -9.28 -13.92
CA GLU A 119 9.41 -9.88 -15.17
C GLU A 119 9.70 -8.82 -16.23
N ALA A 120 8.80 -7.85 -16.42
CA ALA A 120 8.99 -6.72 -17.32
C ALA A 120 10.25 -5.93 -16.94
N TYR A 121 10.46 -5.68 -15.65
CA TYR A 121 11.66 -5.04 -15.14
C TYR A 121 12.93 -5.82 -15.51
N TYR A 122 12.99 -7.12 -15.20
CA TYR A 122 14.15 -7.95 -15.51
C TYR A 122 14.43 -8.01 -17.01
N GLN A 123 13.39 -8.05 -17.83
CA GLN A 123 13.51 -8.03 -19.29
C GLN A 123 14.15 -6.72 -19.78
N MET A 124 13.64 -5.57 -19.33
CA MET A 124 14.17 -4.26 -19.71
C MET A 124 15.60 -4.04 -19.21
N ALA A 125 15.90 -4.44 -17.97
CA ALA A 125 17.24 -4.35 -17.40
C ALA A 125 18.26 -5.25 -18.14
N ALA A 126 17.84 -6.45 -18.57
CA ALA A 126 18.68 -7.33 -19.37
C ALA A 126 18.94 -6.75 -20.77
N GLU A 127 17.93 -6.15 -21.40
CA GLU A 127 18.07 -5.45 -22.68
C GLU A 127 19.04 -4.27 -22.56
N TYR A 128 18.88 -3.45 -21.51
CA TYR A 128 19.75 -2.32 -21.23
C TYR A 128 21.21 -2.75 -21.07
N ARG A 129 21.47 -3.79 -20.28
CA ARG A 129 22.81 -4.37 -20.13
C ARG A 129 23.40 -4.81 -21.47
N ARG A 130 22.61 -5.51 -22.29
CA ARG A 130 23.04 -5.98 -23.62
C ARG A 130 23.40 -4.80 -24.54
N CYS A 131 22.61 -3.73 -24.53
CA CYS A 131 22.91 -2.52 -25.30
C CYS A 131 24.21 -1.86 -24.85
N LEU A 132 24.46 -1.75 -23.53
CA LEU A 132 25.72 -1.22 -23.01
C LEU A 132 26.94 -2.07 -23.41
N GLU A 133 26.82 -3.39 -23.33
CA GLU A 133 27.86 -4.31 -23.82
C GLU A 133 28.10 -4.12 -25.32
N THR A 134 27.04 -4.00 -26.12
CA THR A 134 27.14 -3.78 -27.56
C THR A 134 27.86 -2.47 -27.89
N VAL A 135 27.54 -1.39 -27.18
CA VAL A 135 28.23 -0.10 -27.30
C VAL A 135 29.71 -0.23 -26.97
N LYS A 136 30.04 -0.99 -25.92
CA LYS A 136 31.43 -1.24 -25.50
C LYS A 136 32.24 -2.02 -26.54
N PHE A 137 31.66 -3.05 -27.15
CA PHE A 137 32.39 -3.95 -28.06
C PHE A 137 32.38 -3.50 -29.53
N PHE A 138 31.29 -2.85 -29.98
CA PHE A 138 31.09 -2.46 -31.37
C PHE A 138 31.17 -0.94 -31.59
N GLY A 139 31.60 -0.19 -30.57
CA GLY A 139 31.85 1.24 -30.68
C GLY A 139 32.84 1.58 -31.80
N PRO A 140 32.61 2.67 -32.55
CA PRO A 140 33.53 3.07 -33.62
C PRO A 140 34.89 3.42 -33.04
N ASP A 141 35.96 2.92 -33.67
CA ASP A 141 37.31 3.34 -33.35
C ASP A 141 37.52 4.76 -33.90
N THR A 142 37.72 5.72 -33.00
CA THR A 142 37.94 7.14 -33.34
C THR A 142 39.18 7.39 -34.18
N TYR A 143 40.07 6.40 -34.33
CA TYR A 143 41.37 6.57 -34.99
C TYR A 143 41.44 5.99 -36.41
N CYS A 144 40.65 4.97 -36.76
CA CYS A 144 40.97 4.15 -37.94
C CYS A 144 39.93 4.00 -39.04
N GLN A 145 38.63 4.32 -38.87
CA GLN A 145 37.67 4.42 -40.00
C GLN A 145 36.26 4.87 -39.55
N PRO A 146 35.48 5.58 -40.40
CA PRO A 146 34.12 6.03 -40.09
C PRO A 146 33.05 4.94 -40.25
N TYR A 147 33.40 3.67 -40.02
CA TYR A 147 32.45 2.56 -40.12
C TYR A 147 31.65 2.44 -38.82
N ILE A 148 30.34 2.61 -38.93
CA ILE A 148 29.40 2.42 -37.81
C ILE A 148 28.83 1.01 -37.90
N HIS A 149 29.12 0.17 -36.90
CA HIS A 149 28.57 -1.17 -36.86
C HIS A 149 27.03 -1.13 -36.69
N PRO A 150 26.25 -1.91 -37.45
CA PRO A 150 24.79 -1.90 -37.34
C PRO A 150 24.26 -2.15 -35.93
N LEU A 151 24.82 -3.12 -35.19
CA LEU A 151 24.44 -3.39 -33.80
C LEU A 151 24.73 -2.21 -32.86
N TYR A 152 25.81 -1.46 -33.11
CA TYR A 152 26.11 -0.26 -32.33
C TYR A 152 25.05 0.82 -32.57
N ALA A 153 24.71 1.08 -33.85
CA ALA A 153 23.70 2.07 -34.20
C ALA A 153 22.33 1.72 -33.59
N GLU A 154 21.95 0.43 -33.60
CA GLU A 154 20.72 -0.06 -32.97
C GLU A 154 20.75 0.12 -31.45
N ALA A 155 21.83 -0.28 -30.78
CA ALA A 155 21.98 -0.14 -29.34
C ALA A 155 21.90 1.33 -28.89
N VAL A 156 22.63 2.23 -29.56
CA VAL A 156 22.59 3.67 -29.26
C VAL A 156 21.21 4.27 -29.46
N LYS A 157 20.47 3.84 -30.49
CA LYS A 157 19.09 4.27 -30.71
C LYS A 157 18.14 3.77 -29.61
N ARG A 158 18.40 2.59 -29.05
CA ARG A 158 17.55 1.92 -28.06
C ARG A 158 17.79 2.41 -26.64
N LEU A 159 19.03 2.73 -26.28
CA LEU A 159 19.43 3.12 -24.92
C LEU A 159 18.57 4.23 -24.29
N PRO A 160 18.25 5.36 -24.97
CA PRO A 160 17.49 6.44 -24.34
C PRO A 160 16.09 6.01 -23.87
N TYR A 161 15.44 5.11 -24.60
CA TYR A 161 14.14 4.57 -24.21
C TYR A 161 14.25 3.65 -22.98
N LEU A 162 15.26 2.79 -22.96
CA LEU A 162 15.49 1.86 -21.85
C LEU A 162 15.86 2.60 -20.57
N GLU A 163 16.70 3.64 -20.66
CA GLU A 163 17.04 4.53 -19.55
C GLU A 163 15.79 5.23 -19.00
N TYR A 164 15.00 5.86 -19.87
CA TYR A 164 13.74 6.49 -19.48
C TYR A 164 12.79 5.50 -18.78
N TRP A 165 12.58 4.33 -19.38
CA TRP A 165 11.66 3.34 -18.85
C TRP A 165 12.12 2.83 -17.48
N LEU A 166 13.42 2.52 -17.34
CA LEU A 166 13.99 2.08 -16.07
C LEU A 166 13.91 3.17 -15.01
N ASP A 167 14.20 4.43 -15.32
CA ASP A 167 14.10 5.54 -14.37
C ASP A 167 12.66 5.76 -13.87
N GLU A 168 11.66 5.65 -14.75
CA GLU A 168 10.24 5.77 -14.40
C GLU A 168 9.78 4.64 -13.46
N HIS A 169 10.27 3.41 -13.68
CA HIS A 169 9.83 2.22 -12.93
C HIS A 169 10.74 1.86 -11.74
N LEU A 170 11.93 2.45 -11.63
CA LEU A 170 12.85 2.36 -10.47
C LEU A 170 12.73 3.55 -9.51
N GLY A 171 12.17 4.67 -9.95
CA GLY A 171 12.20 5.96 -9.23
C GLY A 171 11.29 6.09 -8.01
N GLY A 172 10.58 5.03 -7.60
CA GLY A 172 9.64 5.05 -6.46
C GLY A 172 10.27 5.20 -5.08
N ASP A 173 11.59 5.00 -4.94
CA ASP A 173 12.34 5.20 -3.69
C ASP A 173 13.25 6.44 -3.74
N ARG A 174 12.75 7.56 -4.28
CA ARG A 174 13.40 8.87 -4.10
C ARG A 174 12.44 9.88 -3.47
N ASN A 175 12.52 9.91 -2.15
CA ASN A 175 12.20 11.00 -1.20
C ASN A 175 10.75 11.10 -0.69
#